data_AF-A0A7C6PNX0-F1
#
_entry.id   AF-A0A7C6PNX0-F1
#
_cell.length_a   1.000
_cell.length_b   1.000
_cell.length_c   1.000
_cell.angle_alpha   90.00
_cell.angle_beta   90.00
_cell.angle_gamma   90.00
#
_symmetry.space_group_name_H-M   'P 1'
#
loop_
_entity.id
_entity.type
_entity.pdbx_description
1 polymer ?
#
loop_
_entity_poly.entity_id
_entity_poly.type
_entity_poly.pdbx_seq_one_letter_code
_entity_poly.pdbx_strand_id
1 'polypeptide(L)'
;MADCEIDKIVVAGVEYEAESPANEISGGARIRYSSVCSGKRTVMGIGEGSGSLQFNNIEVPSDGQYELTITYVHTTNPANPRAVFISINDGPGERLRLNNPGGQRSAINTLTIPVTLKAGKNTIKFYNPYTTREITVQNYKKMSEALQATGRPIVFSICEWGTHSPWLWGAQVGHLWRTTGDIQDNWGSVLNILDRQVGLEKYAGLGHWNDPDMLEVGNGGMSETEYQAHFSLWCILAAPLMAGNDLRSVSEATRAILTNREVIAVNQDPLGVQGRKIRDDGDHEIWVKPLVNGERAVLFFNRGEMPARMAVPVEEVEEAGLQLLAEVGRAGEAGQAGQVGAVGAAGAAASWKGGRRAGRRRPCLCSA
;
A
#
# COMPACT_ATOMS: atom_id res chain seq x y z
N MET A 1 -5.44 -0.13 12.88
CA MET A 1 -5.15 0.01 14.31
C MET A 1 -6.12 1.01 14.95
N ALA A 2 -7.43 0.94 14.65
CA ALA A 2 -8.40 1.85 15.28
C ALA A 2 -9.78 1.23 15.58
N ASP A 3 -9.87 -0.09 15.73
CA ASP A 3 -11.07 -0.71 16.28
C ASP A 3 -10.85 -0.98 17.76
N CYS A 4 -11.38 -0.17 18.66
CA CYS A 4 -11.54 -0.53 20.07
C CYS A 4 -12.81 -1.38 20.24
N GLU A 5 -12.78 -2.35 21.17
CA GLU A 5 -13.94 -3.18 21.50
C GLU A 5 -14.20 -3.07 23.00
N ILE A 6 -15.29 -2.40 23.36
CA ILE A 6 -15.67 -2.17 24.76
C ILE A 6 -16.77 -3.14 25.13
N ASP A 7 -16.61 -3.78 26.28
CA ASP A 7 -17.55 -4.72 26.87
C ASP A 7 -18.50 -3.97 27.83
N LYS A 8 -17.92 -3.36 28.86
CA LYS A 8 -18.67 -2.61 29.87
C LYS A 8 -17.79 -1.58 30.57
N ILE A 9 -18.44 -0.71 31.32
CA ILE A 9 -17.79 0.17 32.29
C ILE A 9 -18.35 -0.05 33.69
N VAL A 10 -17.55 0.24 34.71
CA VAL A 10 -17.96 0.25 36.12
C VAL A 10 -17.58 1.59 36.73
N VAL A 11 -18.57 2.27 37.33
CA VAL A 11 -18.40 3.54 38.04
C VAL A 11 -19.16 3.46 39.35
N ALA A 12 -18.53 3.84 40.46
CA ALA A 12 -19.14 3.80 41.79
C ALA A 12 -19.78 2.44 42.16
N GLY A 13 -19.22 1.33 41.65
CA GLY A 13 -19.72 -0.03 41.86
C GLY A 13 -20.93 -0.43 41.01
N VAL A 14 -21.40 0.46 40.12
CA VAL A 14 -22.49 0.16 39.17
C VAL A 14 -21.91 -0.23 37.82
N GLU A 15 -22.37 -1.35 37.27
CA GLU A 15 -21.98 -1.82 35.94
C GLU A 15 -22.91 -1.29 34.85
N TYR A 16 -22.32 -0.89 33.72
CA TYR A 16 -23.04 -0.44 32.53
C TYR A 16 -22.52 -1.20 31.32
N GLU A 17 -23.37 -2.00 30.69
CA GLU A 17 -23.05 -2.78 29.48
C GLU A 17 -22.95 -1.88 28.26
N ALA A 18 -21.95 -2.10 27.40
CA ALA A 18 -21.71 -1.27 26.21
C ALA A 18 -22.84 -1.38 25.18
N GLU A 19 -23.40 -2.57 25.00
CA GLU A 19 -24.48 -2.84 24.04
C GLU A 19 -25.87 -2.46 24.54
N SER A 20 -25.97 -1.86 25.73
CA SER A 20 -27.24 -1.44 26.31
C SER A 20 -27.99 -0.49 25.36
N PRO A 21 -29.32 -0.66 25.17
CA PRO A 21 -30.12 0.27 24.38
C PRO A 21 -30.20 1.68 24.98
N ALA A 22 -29.74 1.87 26.23
CA ALA A 22 -29.60 3.19 26.83
C ALA A 22 -28.41 3.99 26.25
N ASN A 23 -27.44 3.31 25.62
CA ASN A 23 -26.25 3.93 25.06
C ASN A 23 -26.48 4.39 23.62
N GLU A 24 -25.64 5.31 23.17
CA GLU A 24 -25.59 5.73 21.76
C GLU A 24 -24.39 5.08 21.08
N ILE A 25 -24.64 4.40 19.96
CA ILE A 25 -23.62 3.79 19.11
C ILE A 25 -23.75 4.42 17.73
N SER A 26 -22.69 5.08 17.27
CA SER A 26 -22.74 5.95 16.08
C SER A 26 -21.55 5.71 15.15
N GLY A 27 -21.73 6.01 13.87
CA GLY A 27 -20.70 5.88 12.83
C GLY A 27 -20.34 4.42 12.51
N GLY A 28 -19.05 4.10 12.48
CA GLY A 28 -18.55 2.73 12.22
C GLY A 28 -18.75 1.73 13.38
N ALA A 29 -19.17 2.21 14.55
CA ALA A 29 -19.33 1.39 15.73
C ALA A 29 -20.59 0.51 15.64
N ARG A 30 -20.51 -0.71 16.16
CA ARG A 30 -21.60 -1.69 16.07
C ARG A 30 -21.49 -2.78 17.14
N ILE A 31 -22.66 -3.32 17.52
CA ILE A 31 -22.74 -4.48 18.42
C ILE A 31 -22.32 -5.74 17.67
N ARG A 32 -21.49 -6.57 18.30
CA ARG A 32 -21.09 -7.88 17.78
C ARG A 32 -21.15 -8.93 18.88
N TYR A 33 -21.41 -10.18 18.48
CA TYR A 33 -21.28 -11.32 19.36
C TYR A 33 -19.83 -11.52 19.83
N SER A 34 -19.65 -11.76 21.12
CA SER A 34 -18.37 -12.12 21.73
C SER A 34 -18.61 -13.19 22.78
N SER A 35 -17.92 -14.32 22.70
CA SER A 35 -18.09 -15.43 23.64
C SER A 35 -17.47 -15.17 25.03
N VAL A 36 -16.63 -14.13 25.15
CA VAL A 36 -15.89 -13.82 26.37
C VAL A 36 -16.50 -12.64 27.13
N CYS A 37 -17.23 -11.77 26.44
CA CYS A 37 -17.83 -10.55 26.99
C CYS A 37 -19.07 -10.83 27.85
N SER A 38 -19.40 -9.88 28.74
CA SER A 38 -20.71 -9.89 29.40
C SER A 38 -21.82 -9.77 28.35
N GLY A 39 -22.99 -10.35 28.66
CA GLY A 39 -24.12 -10.39 27.70
C GLY A 39 -23.86 -11.16 26.39
N LYS A 40 -22.68 -11.80 26.24
CA LYS A 40 -22.16 -12.37 24.99
C LYS A 40 -22.05 -11.35 23.84
N ARG A 41 -21.86 -10.07 24.16
CA ARG A 41 -21.87 -8.96 23.19
C ARG A 41 -20.78 -7.96 23.51
N THR A 42 -20.33 -7.22 22.50
CA THR A 42 -19.39 -6.11 22.66
C THR A 42 -19.71 -5.05 21.62
N VAL A 43 -19.30 -3.81 21.87
CA VAL A 43 -19.33 -2.75 20.86
C VAL A 43 -17.96 -2.62 20.24
N MET A 44 -17.87 -2.96 18.96
CA MET A 44 -16.65 -2.89 18.16
C MET A 44 -16.70 -1.72 17.17
N GLY A 45 -15.58 -1.43 16.50
CA GLY A 45 -15.53 -0.38 15.48
C GLY A 45 -15.54 1.02 16.08
N ILE A 46 -15.19 1.16 17.36
CA ILE A 46 -15.01 2.46 18.00
C ILE A 46 -13.67 3.02 17.52
N GLY A 47 -13.72 4.07 16.68
CA GLY A 47 -12.58 4.70 16.04
C GLY A 47 -12.69 4.83 14.52
N GLU A 48 -11.56 4.70 13.82
CA GLU A 48 -11.44 4.89 12.37
C GLU A 48 -12.11 6.19 11.86
N GLY A 49 -11.97 7.29 12.61
CA GLY A 49 -12.46 8.62 12.24
C GLY A 49 -13.97 8.85 12.39
N SER A 50 -14.79 7.84 12.68
CA SER A 50 -16.25 8.01 12.75
C SER A 50 -16.97 7.18 13.81
N GLY A 51 -16.43 6.03 14.22
CA GLY A 51 -17.08 5.15 15.18
C GLY A 51 -16.99 5.66 16.61
N SER A 52 -18.12 5.67 17.32
CA SER A 52 -18.16 6.05 18.74
C SER A 52 -19.20 5.26 19.54
N LEU A 53 -18.92 5.13 20.84
CA LEU A 53 -19.82 4.58 21.85
C LEU A 53 -19.97 5.62 22.97
N GLN A 54 -21.20 6.04 23.26
CA GLN A 54 -21.51 6.90 24.40
C GLN A 54 -22.39 6.16 25.39
N PHE A 55 -21.87 5.99 26.61
CA PHE A 55 -22.66 5.59 27.74
C PHE A 55 -23.48 6.78 28.24
N ASN A 56 -24.79 6.59 28.34
CA ASN A 56 -25.71 7.61 28.83
C ASN A 56 -26.21 7.23 30.23
N ASN A 57 -26.70 8.23 30.96
CA ASN A 57 -27.30 8.05 32.28
C ASN A 57 -26.33 7.41 33.31
N ILE A 58 -25.04 7.79 33.28
CA ILE A 58 -24.09 7.42 34.32
C ILE A 58 -24.36 8.28 35.54
N GLU A 59 -24.97 7.69 36.56
CA GLU A 59 -25.51 8.42 37.71
C GLU A 59 -24.59 8.30 38.93
N VAL A 60 -24.18 9.44 39.48
CA VAL A 60 -23.36 9.49 40.70
C VAL A 60 -24.01 10.39 41.75
N PRO A 61 -23.85 10.09 43.06
CA PRO A 61 -24.58 10.77 44.13
C PRO A 61 -24.10 12.21 44.41
N SER A 62 -22.87 12.55 44.02
CA SER A 62 -22.24 13.84 44.31
C SER A 62 -21.26 14.23 43.22
N ASP A 63 -20.96 15.52 43.11
CA ASP A 63 -19.81 15.99 42.33
C ASP A 63 -18.51 15.40 42.90
N GLY A 64 -17.59 14.94 42.05
CA GLY A 64 -16.30 14.45 42.54
C GLY A 64 -15.50 13.65 41.52
N GLN A 65 -14.36 13.16 41.99
CA GLN A 65 -13.58 12.16 41.26
C GLN A 65 -14.11 10.75 41.57
N TYR A 66 -14.27 9.96 40.53
CA TYR A 66 -14.68 8.57 40.59
C TYR A 66 -13.69 7.71 39.81
N GLU A 67 -13.50 6.47 40.26
CA GLU A 67 -12.80 5.49 39.46
C GLU A 67 -13.74 4.95 38.39
N LEU A 68 -13.32 5.09 37.13
CA LEU A 68 -13.94 4.46 35.97
C LEU A 68 -13.10 3.24 35.61
N THR A 69 -13.67 2.05 35.75
CA THR A 69 -13.07 0.81 35.25
C THR A 69 -13.68 0.48 33.89
N ILE A 70 -12.85 0.36 32.88
CA ILE A 70 -13.22 0.05 31.50
C ILE A 70 -12.84 -1.39 31.23
N THR A 71 -13.80 -2.22 30.84
CA THR A 71 -13.56 -3.60 30.39
C THR A 71 -13.60 -3.64 28.86
N TYR A 72 -12.57 -4.20 28.25
CA TYR A 72 -12.39 -4.21 26.79
C TYR A 72 -11.73 -5.49 26.30
N VAL A 73 -11.86 -5.75 25.01
CA VAL A 73 -11.33 -6.94 24.35
C VAL A 73 -10.47 -6.55 23.14
N HIS A 74 -9.45 -7.35 22.85
CA HIS A 74 -8.64 -7.22 21.64
C HIS A 74 -8.86 -8.44 20.72
N THR A 75 -9.70 -8.32 19.68
CA THR A 75 -9.91 -9.46 18.75
C THR A 75 -8.91 -9.55 17.61
N THR A 76 -7.99 -8.59 17.49
CA THR A 76 -6.91 -8.57 16.48
C THR A 76 -5.53 -8.39 17.13
N ASN A 77 -4.52 -8.93 16.43
CA ASN A 77 -3.09 -9.06 16.73
C ASN A 77 -2.57 -8.66 18.15
N PRO A 78 -1.93 -9.59 18.91
CA PRO A 78 -1.32 -9.42 20.24
C PRO A 78 -0.69 -8.07 20.62
N ALA A 79 0.04 -7.42 19.73
CA ALA A 79 1.09 -6.47 20.12
C ALA A 79 0.75 -4.98 19.92
N ASN A 80 -0.43 -4.64 19.38
CA ASN A 80 -0.74 -3.25 19.07
C ASN A 80 -1.64 -2.59 20.14
N PRO A 81 -1.12 -1.65 20.95
CA PRO A 81 -1.96 -0.88 21.86
C PRO A 81 -2.99 -0.09 21.05
N ARG A 82 -4.27 -0.17 21.47
CA ARG A 82 -5.36 0.55 20.82
C ARG A 82 -5.53 1.88 21.55
N ALA A 83 -5.48 2.98 20.80
CA ALA A 83 -5.74 4.30 21.35
C ALA A 83 -7.22 4.64 21.16
N VAL A 84 -7.86 5.12 22.24
CA VAL A 84 -9.21 5.67 22.23
C VAL A 84 -9.18 7.02 22.94
N PHE A 85 -10.09 7.91 22.60
CA PHE A 85 -10.36 9.14 23.30
C PHE A 85 -11.59 8.95 24.19
N ILE A 86 -11.50 9.40 25.44
CA ILE A 86 -12.61 9.47 26.37
C ILE A 86 -13.04 10.93 26.53
N SER A 87 -14.32 11.21 26.34
CA SER A 87 -14.93 12.51 26.65
C SER A 87 -15.99 12.32 27.73
N ILE A 88 -15.96 13.18 28.74
CA ILE A 88 -16.90 13.19 29.86
C ILE A 88 -17.80 14.41 29.69
N ASN A 89 -19.12 14.22 29.66
CA ASN A 89 -20.10 15.31 29.53
C ASN A 89 -19.80 16.27 28.37
N ASP A 90 -19.48 15.71 27.20
CA ASP A 90 -19.09 16.44 25.98
C ASP A 90 -17.86 17.37 26.14
N GLY A 91 -17.08 17.15 27.19
CA GLY A 91 -15.82 17.84 27.44
C GLY A 91 -14.69 17.42 26.48
N PRO A 92 -13.49 18.01 26.65
CA PRO A 92 -12.34 17.67 25.82
C PRO A 92 -11.99 16.18 25.93
N GLY A 93 -11.64 15.57 24.79
CA GLY A 93 -11.26 14.17 24.74
C GLY A 93 -9.85 13.95 25.32
N GLU A 94 -9.72 13.03 26.27
CA GLU A 94 -8.44 12.54 26.76
C GLU A 94 -8.04 11.24 26.06
N ARG A 95 -6.78 11.13 25.62
CA ARG A 95 -6.29 9.94 24.92
C ARG A 95 -5.89 8.85 25.92
N LEU A 96 -6.58 7.72 25.86
CA LEU A 96 -6.27 6.51 26.62
C LEU A 96 -5.56 5.47 25.75
N ARG A 97 -4.73 4.64 26.39
CA ARG A 97 -4.12 3.45 25.79
C ARG A 97 -4.72 2.20 26.42
N LEU A 98 -5.39 1.42 25.60
CA LEU A 98 -5.92 0.11 25.95
C LEU A 98 -4.86 -0.93 25.56
N ASN A 99 -4.20 -1.47 26.58
CA ASN A 99 -3.06 -2.38 26.43
C ASN A 99 -3.53 -3.84 26.49
N ASN A 100 -2.87 -4.72 25.74
CA ASN A 100 -3.07 -6.16 25.84
C ASN A 100 -1.78 -6.83 26.34
N PRO A 101 -1.46 -6.73 27.64
CA PRO A 101 -0.17 -7.20 28.17
C PRO A 101 0.09 -8.69 27.93
N GLY A 102 -0.96 -9.51 27.83
CA GLY A 102 -0.85 -10.94 27.54
C GLY A 102 -0.72 -11.26 26.05
N GLY A 103 -0.93 -10.29 25.16
CA GLY A 103 -0.92 -10.52 23.71
C GLY A 103 -1.94 -11.54 23.21
N GLN A 104 -2.89 -11.96 24.05
CA GLN A 104 -3.82 -13.01 23.69
C GLN A 104 -4.99 -12.43 22.90
N ARG A 105 -5.35 -13.12 21.82
CA ARG A 105 -6.54 -12.78 21.05
C ARG A 105 -7.79 -13.06 21.88
N SER A 106 -8.74 -12.13 21.85
CA SER A 106 -9.99 -12.20 22.60
C SER A 106 -9.80 -12.25 24.12
N ALA A 107 -8.68 -11.75 24.65
CA ALA A 107 -8.49 -11.58 26.07
C ALA A 107 -9.29 -10.37 26.58
N ILE A 108 -9.98 -10.57 27.71
CA ILE A 108 -10.62 -9.49 28.47
C ILE A 108 -9.53 -8.76 29.25
N ASN A 109 -9.48 -7.45 29.08
CA ASN A 109 -8.57 -6.57 29.79
C ASN A 109 -9.36 -5.46 30.48
N THR A 110 -8.77 -4.89 31.53
CA THR A 110 -9.35 -3.75 32.25
C THR A 110 -8.37 -2.58 32.29
N LEU A 111 -8.92 -1.37 32.34
CA LEU A 111 -8.18 -0.14 32.60
C LEU A 111 -9.01 0.70 33.57
N THR A 112 -8.41 1.06 34.71
CA THR A 112 -9.04 1.95 35.69
C THR A 112 -8.38 3.31 35.63
N ILE A 113 -9.19 4.37 35.47
CA ILE A 113 -8.75 5.76 35.42
C ILE A 113 -9.62 6.63 36.33
N PRO A 114 -9.06 7.72 36.90
CA PRO A 114 -9.87 8.72 37.57
C PRO A 114 -10.63 9.57 36.55
N VAL A 115 -11.93 9.79 36.77
CA VAL A 115 -12.76 10.72 36.00
C VAL A 115 -13.50 11.67 36.93
N THR A 116 -13.73 12.91 36.49
CA THR A 116 -14.52 13.89 37.26
C THR A 116 -15.96 13.86 36.76
N LEU A 117 -16.90 13.55 37.64
CA LEU A 117 -18.33 13.46 37.33
C LEU A 117 -19.14 14.46 38.16
N LYS A 118 -20.33 14.79 37.66
CA LYS A 118 -21.31 15.67 38.31
C LYS A 118 -22.38 14.83 38.99
N ALA A 119 -22.90 15.32 40.12
CA ALA A 119 -24.05 14.72 40.78
C ALA A 119 -25.21 14.55 39.78
N GLY A 120 -25.89 13.41 39.84
CA GLY A 120 -26.89 13.02 38.85
C GLY A 120 -26.27 12.41 37.60
N LYS A 121 -26.91 12.62 36.44
CA LYS A 121 -26.61 11.93 35.18
C LYS A 121 -25.43 12.55 34.44
N ASN A 122 -24.55 11.68 33.95
CA ASN A 122 -23.38 12.01 33.14
C ASN A 122 -23.38 11.20 31.83
N THR A 123 -22.57 11.64 30.88
CA THR A 123 -22.22 10.89 29.66
C THR A 123 -20.73 10.58 29.63
N ILE A 124 -20.39 9.40 29.11
CA ILE A 124 -19.01 8.96 28.89
C ILE A 124 -18.90 8.44 27.46
N LYS A 125 -18.16 9.15 26.61
CA LYS A 125 -18.03 8.85 25.19
C LYS A 125 -16.63 8.35 24.84
N PHE A 126 -16.58 7.23 24.15
CA PHE A 126 -15.38 6.62 23.57
C PHE A 126 -15.39 6.78 22.05
N TYR A 127 -14.29 7.28 21.48
CA TYR A 127 -14.13 7.48 20.04
C TYR A 127 -12.65 7.54 19.65
N ASN A 128 -12.32 7.52 18.35
CA ASN A 128 -11.00 7.93 17.90
C ASN A 128 -11.16 8.70 16.57
N PRO A 129 -10.84 10.00 16.55
CA PRO A 129 -11.07 10.84 15.39
C PRO A 129 -10.06 10.58 14.27
N TYR A 130 -9.01 9.81 14.52
CA TYR A 130 -8.00 9.49 13.54
C TYR A 130 -8.29 8.14 12.87
N THR A 131 -8.17 8.13 11.56
CA THR A 131 -8.16 6.91 10.75
C THR A 131 -6.80 6.20 10.87
N THR A 132 -6.76 4.89 10.64
CA THR A 132 -5.47 4.17 10.59
C THR A 132 -4.55 4.76 9.51
N ARG A 133 -5.09 5.24 8.38
CA ARG A 133 -4.32 5.92 7.33
C ARG A 133 -3.61 7.16 7.87
N GLU A 134 -4.31 8.05 8.55
CA GLU A 134 -3.71 9.28 9.10
C GLU A 134 -2.60 8.97 10.10
N ILE A 135 -2.82 7.99 10.97
CA ILE A 135 -1.79 7.53 11.92
C ILE A 135 -0.56 6.98 11.17
N THR A 136 -0.76 6.15 10.14
CA THR A 136 0.32 5.61 9.31
C THR A 136 1.12 6.75 8.66
N VAL A 137 0.44 7.71 8.03
CA VAL A 137 1.08 8.87 7.39
C VAL A 137 1.89 9.68 8.41
N GLN A 138 1.33 9.95 9.60
CA GLN A 138 2.03 10.67 10.66
C GLN A 138 3.28 9.94 11.15
N ASN A 139 3.22 8.61 11.30
CA ASN A 139 4.36 7.82 11.73
C ASN A 139 5.50 7.85 10.69
N TYR A 140 5.18 7.71 9.40
CA TYR A 140 6.16 7.83 8.33
C TYR A 140 6.74 9.24 8.23
N LYS A 141 5.91 10.28 8.38
CA LYS A 141 6.36 11.68 8.42
C LYS A 141 7.36 11.92 9.55
N LYS A 142 7.09 11.41 10.76
CA LYS A 142 7.99 11.54 11.91
C LYS A 142 9.37 10.91 11.63
N MET A 143 9.40 9.74 10.98
CA MET A 143 10.67 9.12 10.57
C MET A 143 11.38 9.94 9.49
N SER A 144 10.65 10.44 8.50
CA SER A 144 11.20 11.31 7.45
C SER A 144 11.89 12.55 8.03
N GLU A 145 11.23 13.25 8.95
CA GLU A 145 11.78 14.42 9.65
C GLU A 145 13.04 14.05 10.45
N ALA A 146 13.05 12.90 11.13
CA ALA A 146 14.22 12.42 11.86
C ALA A 146 15.41 12.11 10.93
N LEU A 147 15.17 11.49 9.77
CA LEU A 147 16.20 11.23 8.76
C LEU A 147 16.77 12.53 8.19
N GLN A 148 15.90 13.49 7.86
CA GLN A 148 16.30 14.81 7.37
C GLN A 148 17.14 15.57 8.41
N ALA A 149 16.76 15.50 9.69
CA ALA A 149 17.49 16.17 10.79
C ALA A 149 18.93 15.67 10.98
N THR A 150 19.30 14.52 10.42
CA THR A 150 20.69 14.03 10.42
C THR A 150 21.62 14.85 9.51
N GLY A 151 21.06 15.60 8.55
CA GLY A 151 21.82 16.30 7.51
C GLY A 151 22.46 15.38 6.44
N ARG A 152 22.19 14.07 6.49
CA ARG A 152 22.69 13.10 5.51
C ARG A 152 21.62 12.81 4.44
N PRO A 153 21.99 12.70 3.15
CA PRO A 153 21.06 12.27 2.11
C PRO A 153 20.78 10.76 2.27
N ILE A 154 19.68 10.43 2.95
CA ILE A 154 19.26 9.05 3.21
C ILE A 154 17.98 8.77 2.41
N VAL A 155 18.04 7.77 1.53
CA VAL A 155 16.85 7.27 0.83
C VAL A 155 15.91 6.64 1.86
N PHE A 156 14.64 7.00 1.78
CA PHE A 156 13.60 6.48 2.66
C PHE A 156 12.59 5.68 1.86
N SER A 157 12.66 4.36 2.00
CA SER A 157 11.71 3.39 1.43
C SER A 157 10.59 3.10 2.42
N ILE A 158 9.35 3.34 2.01
CA ILE A 158 8.14 3.16 2.80
C ILE A 158 7.62 1.73 2.56
N CYS A 159 7.47 0.94 3.62
CA CYS A 159 6.98 -0.44 3.52
C CYS A 159 5.74 -0.64 4.39
N GLU A 160 4.58 -0.25 3.86
CA GLU A 160 3.25 -0.50 4.47
C GLU A 160 2.33 -1.31 3.54
N TRP A 161 2.95 -2.00 2.57
CA TRP A 161 2.32 -2.97 1.69
C TRP A 161 1.18 -2.44 0.79
N GLY A 162 1.15 -1.13 0.53
CA GLY A 162 0.07 -0.49 -0.22
C GLY A 162 -1.24 -0.31 0.54
N THR A 163 -1.31 -0.71 1.81
CA THR A 163 -2.56 -0.83 2.58
C THR A 163 -3.32 0.50 2.67
N HIS A 164 -2.62 1.61 2.79
CA HIS A 164 -3.20 2.95 2.91
C HIS A 164 -2.90 3.84 1.70
N SER A 165 -2.73 3.21 0.52
CA SER A 165 -2.52 3.89 -0.76
C SER A 165 -1.35 4.88 -0.73
N PRO A 166 -0.12 4.42 -0.49
CA PRO A 166 1.04 5.27 -0.30
C PRO A 166 1.39 6.09 -1.54
N TRP A 167 0.95 5.68 -2.72
CA TRP A 167 1.05 6.51 -3.93
C TRP A 167 0.35 7.87 -3.82
N LEU A 168 -0.60 8.05 -2.89
CA LEU A 168 -1.29 9.33 -2.67
C LEU A 168 -0.57 10.29 -1.72
N TRP A 169 0.42 9.82 -0.95
CA TRP A 169 1.03 10.61 0.13
C TRP A 169 2.54 10.38 0.33
N GLY A 170 3.06 9.26 -0.17
CA GLY A 170 4.44 8.80 -0.01
C GLY A 170 5.46 9.79 -0.55
N ALA A 171 5.17 10.45 -1.68
CA ALA A 171 6.05 11.46 -2.27
C ALA A 171 6.32 12.68 -1.35
N GLN A 172 5.46 12.94 -0.35
CA GLN A 172 5.66 14.02 0.61
C GLN A 172 6.59 13.62 1.77
N VAL A 173 6.82 12.32 1.96
CA VAL A 173 7.51 11.82 3.16
C VAL A 173 8.67 10.86 2.85
N GLY A 174 8.73 10.24 1.67
CA GLY A 174 9.76 9.28 1.28
C GLY A 174 10.06 9.32 -0.22
N HIS A 175 10.88 8.37 -0.66
CA HIS A 175 11.43 8.34 -2.03
C HIS A 175 10.95 7.14 -2.86
N LEU A 176 10.40 6.13 -2.20
CA LEU A 176 9.74 4.98 -2.81
C LEU A 176 8.79 4.34 -1.80
N TRP A 177 7.76 3.66 -2.28
CA TRP A 177 6.78 3.00 -1.42
C TRP A 177 6.28 1.69 -1.99
N ARG A 178 6.20 0.66 -1.13
CA ARG A 178 5.58 -0.61 -1.45
C ARG A 178 4.11 -0.41 -1.83
N THR A 179 3.72 -0.92 -2.99
CA THR A 179 2.34 -0.82 -3.51
C THR A 179 1.48 -2.07 -3.22
N THR A 180 2.12 -3.15 -2.77
CA THR A 180 1.48 -4.47 -2.53
C THR A 180 2.05 -5.15 -1.30
N GLY A 181 1.42 -6.26 -0.87
CA GLY A 181 2.04 -7.27 -0.01
C GLY A 181 3.28 -7.90 -0.64
N ASP A 182 3.95 -8.76 0.13
CA ASP A 182 5.27 -9.29 -0.25
C ASP A 182 5.20 -10.18 -1.48
N ILE A 183 6.17 -10.01 -2.38
CA ILE A 183 6.41 -10.93 -3.48
C ILE A 183 6.85 -12.29 -2.94
N GLN A 184 6.53 -13.33 -3.69
CA GLN A 184 7.03 -14.68 -3.49
C GLN A 184 7.61 -15.16 -4.82
N ASP A 185 8.61 -16.03 -4.75
CA ASP A 185 9.25 -16.66 -5.90
C ASP A 185 8.33 -17.68 -6.60
N ASN A 186 7.23 -17.20 -7.18
CA ASN A 186 6.33 -17.94 -8.05
C ASN A 186 5.61 -16.98 -9.00
N TRP A 187 5.28 -17.47 -10.19
CA TRP A 187 4.73 -16.63 -11.25
C TRP A 187 3.38 -15.99 -10.92
N GLY A 188 2.52 -16.70 -10.17
CA GLY A 188 1.23 -16.16 -9.72
C GLY A 188 1.39 -14.92 -8.83
N SER A 189 2.42 -14.87 -7.99
CA SER A 189 2.74 -13.69 -7.17
C SER A 189 3.20 -12.51 -8.03
N VAL A 190 4.10 -12.75 -8.99
CA VAL A 190 4.57 -11.73 -9.94
C VAL A 190 3.40 -11.10 -10.70
N LEU A 191 2.52 -11.93 -11.26
CA LEU A 191 1.35 -11.49 -12.01
C LEU A 191 0.37 -10.70 -11.12
N ASN A 192 0.11 -11.16 -9.89
CA ASN A 192 -0.77 -10.44 -8.97
C ASN A 192 -0.25 -9.03 -8.63
N ILE A 193 1.06 -8.90 -8.49
CA ILE A 193 1.71 -7.62 -8.21
C ILE A 193 1.65 -6.71 -9.45
N LEU A 194 1.96 -7.25 -10.64
CA LEU A 194 1.88 -6.53 -11.91
C LEU A 194 0.50 -5.92 -12.12
N ASP A 195 -0.56 -6.72 -11.93
CA ASP A 195 -1.94 -6.30 -12.16
C ASP A 195 -2.35 -5.13 -11.25
N ARG A 196 -1.74 -5.03 -10.06
CA ARG A 196 -1.97 -3.92 -9.11
C ARG A 196 -1.21 -2.65 -9.44
N GLN A 197 -0.27 -2.68 -10.40
CA GLN A 197 0.46 -1.48 -10.83
C GLN A 197 -0.31 -0.64 -11.86
N VAL A 198 -1.33 -1.21 -12.50
CA VAL A 198 -2.14 -0.52 -13.51
C VAL A 198 -2.87 0.67 -12.88
N GLY A 199 -2.66 1.87 -13.44
CA GLY A 199 -3.25 3.12 -12.95
C GLY A 199 -2.39 3.84 -11.90
N LEU A 200 -1.28 3.26 -11.45
CA LEU A 200 -0.36 3.89 -10.49
C LEU A 200 0.75 4.71 -11.16
N GLU A 201 0.93 4.61 -12.47
CA GLU A 201 1.99 5.26 -13.26
C GLU A 201 2.07 6.78 -13.03
N LYS A 202 0.93 7.44 -12.82
CA LYS A 202 0.83 8.89 -12.58
C LYS A 202 1.41 9.36 -11.24
N TYR A 203 1.68 8.44 -10.31
CA TYR A 203 2.23 8.76 -9.00
C TYR A 203 3.74 8.54 -8.91
N ALA A 204 4.33 7.80 -9.87
CA ALA A 204 5.77 7.61 -9.96
C ALA A 204 6.43 8.75 -10.74
N GLY A 205 7.64 9.12 -10.33
CA GLY A 205 8.39 10.21 -10.92
C GLY A 205 9.79 10.33 -10.34
N LEU A 206 10.59 11.21 -10.92
CA LEU A 206 11.93 11.53 -10.41
C LEU A 206 11.90 11.84 -8.90
N GLY A 207 12.56 10.98 -8.12
CA GLY A 207 12.68 11.13 -6.67
C GLY A 207 11.59 10.43 -5.85
N HIS A 208 10.58 9.82 -6.48
CA HIS A 208 9.46 9.17 -5.80
C HIS A 208 8.85 8.02 -6.64
N TRP A 209 9.05 6.77 -6.22
CA TRP A 209 8.76 5.59 -7.05
C TRP A 209 7.73 4.63 -6.43
N ASN A 210 6.88 4.05 -7.28
CA ASN A 210 6.12 2.86 -6.89
C ASN A 210 7.09 1.68 -6.76
N ASP A 211 7.01 0.95 -5.64
CA ASP A 211 7.82 -0.24 -5.37
C ASP A 211 6.93 -1.50 -5.41
N PRO A 212 6.95 -2.26 -6.51
CA PRO A 212 6.30 -3.56 -6.62
C PRO A 212 7.08 -4.70 -5.94
N ASP A 213 7.98 -4.38 -5.01
CA ASP A 213 8.83 -5.31 -4.24
C ASP A 213 10.08 -5.80 -4.98
N MET A 214 10.92 -6.54 -4.24
CA MET A 214 12.23 -7.03 -4.69
C MET A 214 12.15 -8.00 -5.88
N LEU A 215 13.28 -8.17 -6.58
CA LEU A 215 13.42 -9.10 -7.68
C LEU A 215 13.68 -10.53 -7.17
N GLU A 216 12.87 -11.50 -7.61
CA GLU A 216 13.03 -12.93 -7.29
C GLU A 216 13.96 -13.69 -8.26
N VAL A 217 14.59 -12.96 -9.20
CA VAL A 217 15.38 -13.51 -10.30
C VAL A 217 16.48 -14.47 -9.82
N GLY A 218 16.34 -15.76 -10.17
CA GLY A 218 17.32 -16.79 -9.88
C GLY A 218 17.16 -17.51 -8.53
N ASN A 219 16.02 -17.33 -7.84
CA ASN A 219 15.73 -18.03 -6.57
C ASN A 219 15.23 -19.48 -6.72
N GLY A 220 14.85 -19.88 -7.95
CA GLY A 220 14.59 -21.26 -8.36
C GLY A 220 13.11 -21.67 -8.46
N GLY A 221 12.17 -20.81 -8.05
CA GLY A 221 10.73 -21.04 -8.09
C GLY A 221 10.03 -20.67 -9.40
N MET A 222 10.74 -20.03 -10.33
CA MET A 222 10.24 -19.68 -11.68
C MET A 222 11.21 -20.15 -12.77
N SER A 223 10.71 -20.27 -14.00
CA SER A 223 11.52 -20.54 -15.19
C SER A 223 12.37 -19.32 -15.57
N GLU A 224 13.42 -19.54 -16.38
CA GLU A 224 14.26 -18.45 -16.88
C GLU A 224 13.45 -17.40 -17.67
N THR A 225 12.48 -17.85 -18.47
CA THR A 225 11.59 -16.97 -19.24
C THR A 225 10.72 -16.11 -18.33
N GLU A 226 10.14 -16.68 -17.28
CA GLU A 226 9.36 -15.94 -16.29
C GLU A 226 10.23 -14.93 -15.54
N TYR A 227 11.46 -15.30 -15.16
CA TYR A 227 12.41 -14.36 -14.54
C TYR A 227 12.80 -13.21 -15.48
N GLN A 228 12.99 -13.49 -16.76
CA GLN A 228 13.29 -12.47 -17.76
C GLN A 228 12.11 -11.50 -17.95
N ALA A 229 10.87 -12.01 -17.98
CA ALA A 229 9.69 -11.16 -18.03
C ALA A 229 9.50 -10.36 -16.75
N HIS A 230 9.65 -10.97 -15.57
CA HIS A 230 9.62 -10.28 -14.28
C HIS A 230 10.61 -9.09 -14.26
N PHE A 231 11.86 -9.31 -14.66
CA PHE A 231 12.86 -8.24 -14.73
C PHE A 231 12.48 -7.15 -15.74
N SER A 232 12.00 -7.53 -16.92
CA SER A 232 11.62 -6.60 -17.98
C SER A 232 10.40 -5.75 -17.59
N LEU A 233 9.42 -6.35 -16.90
CA LEU A 233 8.24 -5.68 -16.36
C LEU A 233 8.64 -4.68 -15.27
N TRP A 234 9.50 -5.05 -14.34
CA TRP A 234 10.00 -4.11 -13.32
C TRP A 234 10.77 -2.94 -13.98
N CYS A 235 11.49 -3.21 -15.07
CA CYS A 235 12.18 -2.16 -15.81
C CYS A 235 11.23 -1.19 -16.52
N ILE A 236 10.18 -1.69 -17.20
CA ILE A 236 9.20 -0.80 -17.86
C ILE A 236 8.36 -0.04 -16.84
N LEU A 237 8.14 -0.59 -15.65
CA LEU A 237 7.43 0.07 -14.55
C LEU A 237 8.27 1.15 -13.83
N ALA A 238 9.55 1.32 -14.19
CA ALA A 238 10.49 2.18 -13.44
C ALA A 238 10.58 1.79 -11.95
N ALA A 239 10.42 0.50 -11.63
CA ALA A 239 10.50 -0.04 -10.28
C ALA A 239 11.95 -0.02 -9.75
N PRO A 240 12.15 -0.03 -8.41
CA PRO A 240 13.45 -0.33 -7.83
C PRO A 240 13.97 -1.70 -8.27
N LEU A 241 15.24 -1.78 -8.69
CA LEU A 241 15.88 -3.04 -9.08
C LEU A 241 16.72 -3.59 -7.92
N MET A 242 16.03 -4.11 -6.89
CA MET A 242 16.66 -4.70 -5.69
C MET A 242 16.70 -6.22 -5.83
N ALA A 243 17.88 -6.80 -6.04
CA ALA A 243 18.05 -8.25 -6.18
C ALA A 243 17.79 -8.98 -4.85
N GLY A 244 16.85 -9.92 -4.84
CA GLY A 244 16.46 -10.73 -3.68
C GLY A 244 17.12 -12.11 -3.61
N ASN A 245 18.21 -12.34 -4.35
CA ASN A 245 18.87 -13.63 -4.51
C ASN A 245 20.28 -13.70 -3.89
N ASP A 246 20.83 -14.92 -3.79
CA ASP A 246 22.22 -15.10 -3.38
C ASP A 246 23.21 -14.81 -4.53
N LEU A 247 23.73 -13.58 -4.55
CA LEU A 247 24.67 -13.12 -5.58
C LEU A 247 26.00 -13.91 -5.64
N ARG A 248 26.32 -14.73 -4.63
CA ARG A 248 27.56 -15.53 -4.59
C ARG A 248 27.48 -16.76 -5.49
N SER A 249 26.27 -17.20 -5.82
CA SER A 249 26.00 -18.47 -6.51
C SER A 249 25.06 -18.33 -7.70
N VAL A 250 24.97 -17.15 -8.31
CA VAL A 250 24.10 -16.91 -9.48
C VAL A 250 24.55 -17.70 -10.70
N SER A 251 23.59 -18.29 -11.42
CA SER A 251 23.83 -18.91 -12.74
C SER A 251 24.19 -17.85 -13.79
N GLU A 252 24.77 -18.29 -14.91
CA GLU A 252 25.06 -17.41 -16.04
C GLU A 252 23.77 -16.78 -16.62
N ALA A 253 22.68 -17.55 -16.72
CA ALA A 253 21.37 -17.05 -17.15
C ALA A 253 20.83 -15.96 -16.20
N THR A 254 20.87 -16.19 -14.89
CA THR A 254 20.49 -15.21 -13.87
C THR A 254 21.31 -13.92 -14.00
N ARG A 255 22.63 -14.05 -14.16
CA ARG A 255 23.53 -12.92 -14.37
C ARG A 255 23.19 -12.17 -15.66
N ALA A 256 22.89 -12.87 -16.75
CA ALA A 256 22.53 -12.26 -18.03
C ALA A 256 21.26 -11.41 -17.91
N ILE A 257 20.25 -11.89 -17.19
CA ILE A 257 19.03 -11.13 -16.90
C ILE A 257 19.36 -9.88 -16.07
N LEU A 258 19.97 -10.06 -14.89
CA LEU A 258 20.21 -8.97 -13.92
C LEU A 258 21.21 -7.91 -14.40
N THR A 259 22.02 -8.20 -15.42
CA THR A 259 23.04 -7.28 -15.95
C THR A 259 22.77 -6.81 -17.37
N ASN A 260 21.57 -7.07 -17.91
CA ASN A 260 21.19 -6.61 -19.24
C ASN A 260 21.14 -5.08 -19.31
N ARG A 261 22.18 -4.48 -19.90
CA ARG A 261 22.36 -3.02 -19.94
C ARG A 261 21.26 -2.29 -20.71
N GLU A 262 20.68 -2.91 -21.73
CA GLU A 262 19.65 -2.25 -22.54
C GLU A 262 18.34 -2.15 -21.79
N VAL A 263 17.95 -3.22 -21.08
CA VAL A 263 16.74 -3.27 -20.26
C VAL A 263 16.90 -2.38 -19.01
N ILE A 264 18.08 -2.38 -18.38
CA ILE A 264 18.41 -1.45 -17.28
C ILE A 264 18.36 0.01 -17.76
N ALA A 265 18.80 0.31 -18.97
CA ALA A 265 18.72 1.68 -19.51
C ALA A 265 17.27 2.15 -19.70
N VAL A 266 16.32 1.24 -19.98
CA VAL A 266 14.88 1.57 -19.97
C VAL A 266 14.43 1.91 -18.56
N ASN A 267 14.83 1.12 -17.54
CA ASN A 267 14.49 1.43 -16.13
C ASN A 267 15.05 2.80 -15.70
N GLN A 268 16.33 3.04 -15.96
CA GLN A 268 17.11 4.22 -15.56
C GLN A 268 16.93 5.43 -16.48
N ASP A 269 15.93 5.44 -17.36
CA ASP A 269 15.71 6.54 -18.28
C ASP A 269 15.49 7.87 -17.51
N PRO A 270 16.23 8.96 -17.84
CA PRO A 270 16.18 10.21 -17.08
C PRO A 270 14.84 10.93 -17.11
N LEU A 271 13.92 10.56 -18.00
CA LEU A 271 12.56 11.10 -17.98
C LEU A 271 11.84 10.69 -16.70
N GLY A 272 12.21 9.54 -16.13
CA GLY A 272 11.73 9.06 -14.83
C GLY A 272 10.23 8.77 -14.81
N VAL A 273 9.67 8.34 -15.93
CA VAL A 273 8.25 8.00 -16.07
C VAL A 273 8.06 6.50 -15.96
N GLN A 274 7.10 6.07 -15.14
CA GLN A 274 6.66 4.68 -15.11
C GLN A 274 5.86 4.37 -16.38
N GLY A 275 6.12 3.23 -17.02
CA GLY A 275 5.32 2.75 -18.15
C GLY A 275 3.92 2.32 -17.75
N ARG A 276 3.02 2.22 -18.74
CA ARG A 276 1.64 1.79 -18.56
C ARG A 276 1.26 0.67 -19.51
N LYS A 277 0.26 -0.13 -19.13
CA LYS A 277 -0.41 -1.05 -20.03
C LYS A 277 -1.28 -0.25 -21.01
N ILE A 278 -1.11 -0.48 -22.30
CA ILE A 278 -1.88 0.18 -23.36
C ILE A 278 -2.88 -0.75 -24.01
N ARG A 279 -2.65 -2.07 -23.91
CA ARG A 279 -3.51 -3.10 -24.48
C ARG A 279 -3.52 -4.34 -23.61
N ASP A 280 -4.69 -4.97 -23.54
CA ASP A 280 -4.98 -6.18 -22.79
C ASP A 280 -5.97 -7.03 -23.61
N ASP A 281 -5.42 -7.99 -24.36
CA ASP A 281 -6.19 -8.93 -25.19
C ASP A 281 -6.30 -10.29 -24.47
N GLY A 282 -6.45 -10.29 -23.14
CA GLY A 282 -6.46 -11.49 -22.30
C GLY A 282 -5.04 -11.93 -21.95
N ASP A 283 -4.55 -12.98 -22.61
CA ASP A 283 -3.20 -13.50 -22.34
C ASP A 283 -2.10 -12.63 -22.96
N HIS A 284 -2.43 -11.61 -23.76
CA HIS A 284 -1.47 -10.79 -24.47
C HIS A 284 -1.60 -9.33 -24.07
N GLU A 285 -0.57 -8.81 -23.41
CA GLU A 285 -0.51 -7.42 -22.97
C GLU A 285 0.57 -6.64 -23.70
N ILE A 286 0.33 -5.34 -23.91
CA ILE A 286 1.32 -4.44 -24.47
C ILE A 286 1.50 -3.26 -23.52
N TRP A 287 2.75 -3.02 -23.15
CA TRP A 287 3.15 -1.98 -22.22
C TRP A 287 4.04 -0.96 -22.92
N VAL A 288 3.90 0.31 -22.58
CA VAL A 288 4.68 1.40 -23.17
C VAL A 288 5.24 2.31 -22.07
N LYS A 289 6.51 2.66 -22.19
CA LYS A 289 7.18 3.68 -21.38
C LYS A 289 7.77 4.77 -22.28
N PRO A 290 7.33 6.03 -22.16
CA PRO A 290 8.01 7.17 -22.75
C PRO A 290 9.44 7.28 -22.20
N LEU A 291 10.37 7.62 -23.08
CA LEU A 291 11.78 7.85 -22.78
C LEU A 291 12.18 9.27 -23.21
N VAL A 292 13.36 9.73 -22.78
CA VAL A 292 13.89 11.02 -23.24
C VAL A 292 13.98 11.10 -24.78
N ASN A 293 13.96 12.33 -25.31
CA ASN A 293 14.04 12.63 -26.75
C ASN A 293 12.87 12.08 -27.60
N GLY A 294 11.72 11.78 -26.98
CA GLY A 294 10.54 11.27 -27.67
C GLY A 294 10.66 9.79 -28.08
N GLU A 295 11.68 9.10 -27.58
CA GLU A 295 11.80 7.64 -27.70
C GLU A 295 10.75 6.94 -26.83
N ARG A 296 10.44 5.69 -27.17
CA ARG A 296 9.51 4.86 -26.40
C ARG A 296 10.07 3.45 -26.26
N ALA A 297 9.94 2.88 -25.07
CA ALA A 297 10.08 1.44 -24.85
C ALA A 297 8.71 0.78 -24.99
N VAL A 298 8.64 -0.32 -25.74
CA VAL A 298 7.42 -1.13 -25.90
C VAL A 298 7.73 -2.54 -25.44
N LEU A 299 6.94 -3.10 -24.52
CA LEU A 299 7.06 -4.46 -24.04
C LEU A 299 5.82 -5.26 -24.47
N PHE A 300 6.04 -6.33 -25.22
CA PHE A 300 5.02 -7.32 -25.56
C PHE A 300 5.09 -8.47 -24.57
N PHE A 301 4.02 -8.67 -23.80
CA PHE A 301 3.97 -9.65 -22.72
C PHE A 301 2.94 -10.74 -23.02
N ASN A 302 3.40 -11.98 -23.11
CA ASN A 302 2.54 -13.14 -23.24
C ASN A 302 2.38 -13.84 -21.88
N ARG A 303 1.22 -13.69 -21.27
CA ARG A 303 0.80 -14.36 -20.03
C ARG A 303 0.37 -15.81 -20.25
N GLY A 304 0.02 -16.16 -21.48
CA GLY A 304 -0.49 -17.47 -21.85
C GLY A 304 0.59 -18.54 -21.92
N GLU A 305 0.15 -19.80 -21.92
CA GLU A 305 1.02 -20.98 -21.92
C GLU A 305 1.61 -21.34 -23.29
N MET A 306 1.07 -20.72 -24.36
CA MET A 306 1.46 -21.02 -25.74
C MET A 306 2.14 -19.81 -26.40
N PRO A 307 3.17 -20.03 -27.25
CA PRO A 307 3.78 -18.94 -28.01
C PRO A 307 2.77 -18.19 -28.88
N ALA A 308 2.91 -16.87 -28.96
CA ALA A 308 2.01 -16.02 -29.72
C ALA A 308 2.75 -14.91 -30.46
N ARG A 309 2.18 -14.53 -31.62
CA ARG A 309 2.63 -13.36 -32.36
C ARG A 309 1.82 -12.15 -31.91
N MET A 310 2.52 -11.11 -31.47
CA MET A 310 1.91 -9.88 -30.97
C MET A 310 2.37 -8.69 -31.82
N ALA A 311 1.46 -7.75 -32.06
CA ALA A 311 1.75 -6.55 -32.82
C ALA A 311 0.87 -5.39 -32.34
N VAL A 312 1.40 -4.17 -32.47
CA VAL A 312 0.66 -2.93 -32.17
C VAL A 312 0.96 -1.88 -33.24
N PRO A 313 -0.05 -1.12 -33.71
CA PRO A 313 0.18 0.05 -34.54
C PRO A 313 1.10 1.07 -33.84
N VAL A 314 2.02 1.71 -34.56
CA VAL A 314 2.90 2.71 -33.93
C VAL A 314 2.10 3.92 -33.48
N GLU A 315 1.01 4.26 -34.18
CA GLU A 315 0.16 5.39 -33.80
C GLU A 315 -0.42 5.19 -32.38
N GLU A 316 -0.79 3.96 -32.03
CA GLU A 316 -1.31 3.60 -30.70
C GLU A 316 -0.23 3.75 -29.62
N VAL A 317 1.00 3.32 -29.91
CA VAL A 317 2.16 3.50 -29.02
C VAL A 317 2.51 4.99 -28.87
N GLU A 318 2.43 5.74 -29.97
CA GLU A 318 2.72 7.17 -30.00
C GLU A 318 1.72 7.95 -29.15
N GLU A 319 0.43 7.70 -29.37
CA GLU A 319 -0.67 8.32 -28.65
C GLU A 319 -0.62 7.98 -27.17
N ALA A 320 -0.48 6.70 -26.81
CA ALA A 320 -0.42 6.29 -25.41
C ALA A 320 0.76 6.93 -24.67
N GLY A 321 1.92 7.06 -25.34
CA GLY A 321 3.06 7.76 -24.76
C GLY A 321 2.78 9.25 -24.51
N LEU A 322 2.08 9.92 -25.43
CA LEU A 322 1.71 11.34 -25.27
C LEU A 322 0.65 11.54 -24.19
N GLN A 323 -0.37 10.68 -24.13
CA GLN A 323 -1.39 10.69 -23.09
C GLN A 323 -0.75 10.52 -21.71
N LEU A 324 0.14 9.55 -21.56
CA LEU A 324 0.86 9.33 -20.31
C LEU A 324 1.66 10.57 -19.88
N LEU A 325 2.41 11.18 -20.81
CA LEU A 325 3.15 12.40 -20.53
C LEU A 325 2.25 13.55 -20.07
N ALA A 326 1.07 13.70 -20.70
CA ALA A 326 0.08 14.67 -20.28
C ALA A 326 -0.46 14.38 -18.87
N GLU A 327 -0.77 13.12 -18.56
CA GLU A 327 -1.27 12.68 -17.24
C GLU A 327 -0.23 12.90 -16.12
N VAL A 328 1.06 12.67 -16.40
CA VAL A 328 2.16 12.85 -15.42
C VAL A 328 2.74 14.28 -15.43
N GLY A 329 2.17 15.20 -16.21
CA GLY A 329 2.62 16.60 -16.27
C GLY A 329 4.02 16.80 -16.88
N ARG A 330 4.44 15.97 -17.83
CA ARG A 330 5.71 16.06 -18.56
C ARG A 330 5.44 16.51 -20.01
N ALA A 331 6.16 17.51 -20.52
CA ALA A 331 5.98 17.96 -21.90
C ALA A 331 6.66 17.02 -22.92
N GLY A 332 6.00 16.72 -24.04
CA GLY A 332 6.59 16.00 -25.19
C GLY A 332 5.93 16.35 -26.52
N GLU A 333 6.71 16.43 -27.60
CA GLU A 333 6.25 16.67 -28.98
C GLU A 333 6.05 15.35 -29.76
N ALA A 334 5.11 15.33 -30.72
CA ALA A 334 4.69 14.15 -31.50
C ALA A 334 5.37 14.03 -32.88
N GLY A 335 5.43 12.83 -33.47
CA GLY A 335 5.83 12.63 -34.87
C GLY A 335 5.63 11.19 -35.38
N GLN A 336 5.27 11.01 -36.66
CA GLN A 336 4.70 9.80 -37.30
C GLN A 336 5.65 8.70 -37.87
N ALA A 337 5.18 7.43 -37.81
CA ALA A 337 5.03 6.36 -38.85
C ALA A 337 5.80 5.00 -38.72
N GLY A 338 5.05 3.88 -38.60
CA GLY A 338 5.47 2.46 -38.75
C GLY A 338 4.53 1.42 -38.08
N GLN A 339 4.79 0.10 -38.14
CA GLN A 339 4.23 -0.90 -37.18
C GLN A 339 5.39 -1.51 -36.40
N VAL A 340 5.17 -1.90 -35.14
CA VAL A 340 6.16 -2.61 -34.30
C VAL A 340 5.56 -3.94 -33.85
N GLY A 341 6.33 -5.02 -33.97
CA GLY A 341 5.87 -6.36 -33.58
C GLY A 341 7.01 -7.23 -33.05
N ALA A 342 6.64 -8.22 -32.23
CA ALA A 342 7.54 -9.21 -31.67
C ALA A 342 6.87 -10.60 -31.64
N VAL A 343 7.69 -11.65 -31.54
CA VAL A 343 7.23 -13.02 -31.28
C VAL A 343 7.77 -13.41 -29.91
N GLY A 344 6.88 -13.74 -28.97
CA GLY A 344 7.24 -14.13 -27.61
C GLY A 344 6.88 -15.59 -27.34
N ALA A 345 7.77 -16.32 -26.67
CA ALA A 345 7.41 -17.58 -26.01
C ALA A 345 6.40 -17.32 -24.87
N ALA A 346 5.79 -18.38 -24.34
CA ALA A 346 4.98 -18.29 -23.12
C ALA A 346 5.79 -17.65 -21.99
N GLY A 347 5.24 -16.64 -21.33
CA GLY A 347 5.95 -15.88 -20.29
C GLY A 347 7.04 -14.94 -20.79
N ALA A 348 7.22 -14.73 -22.10
CA ALA A 348 8.29 -13.88 -22.62
C ALA A 348 7.88 -12.40 -22.71
N ALA A 349 8.87 -11.53 -22.54
CA ALA A 349 8.76 -10.09 -22.74
C ALA A 349 9.75 -9.62 -23.82
N ALA A 350 9.26 -9.07 -24.93
CA ALA A 350 10.12 -8.50 -25.97
C ALA A 350 10.09 -6.96 -25.91
N SER A 351 11.26 -6.32 -25.85
CA SER A 351 11.39 -4.86 -25.76
C SER A 351 11.79 -4.24 -27.11
N TRP A 352 11.09 -3.17 -27.51
CA TRP A 352 11.47 -2.32 -28.64
C TRP A 352 11.85 -0.92 -28.16
N LYS A 353 12.95 -0.39 -28.69
CA LYS A 353 13.35 1.01 -28.53
C LYS A 353 13.41 1.67 -29.90
N GLY A 354 12.70 2.78 -30.10
CA GLY A 354 12.84 3.56 -31.31
C GLY A 354 12.53 5.05 -31.15
N GLY A 355 13.26 5.83 -31.93
CA GLY A 355 13.17 7.28 -32.07
C GLY A 355 14.04 7.80 -33.23
N ARG A 356 13.91 9.08 -33.56
CA ARG A 356 14.51 9.71 -34.75
C ARG A 356 16.04 9.76 -34.66
N ARG A 357 16.73 8.85 -35.34
CA ARG A 357 18.05 9.13 -35.92
C ARG A 357 17.90 9.26 -37.43
N ALA A 358 18.22 10.45 -37.95
CA ALA A 358 18.44 10.65 -39.38
C ALA A 358 19.46 9.60 -39.86
N GLY A 359 19.02 8.66 -40.70
CA GLY A 359 19.92 7.84 -41.51
C GLY A 359 20.16 6.38 -41.12
N ARG A 360 19.40 5.73 -40.22
CA ARG A 360 19.32 4.25 -40.13
C ARG A 360 18.18 3.79 -39.21
N ARG A 361 17.11 3.24 -39.79
CA ARG A 361 16.13 2.41 -39.08
C ARG A 361 16.80 1.08 -38.75
N ARG A 362 17.32 0.91 -37.53
CA ARG A 362 17.70 -0.42 -37.04
C ARG A 362 16.73 -0.81 -35.93
N PRO A 363 15.86 -1.81 -36.13
CA PRO A 363 15.18 -2.45 -35.03
C PRO A 363 16.25 -3.14 -34.17
N CYS A 364 16.43 -2.68 -32.93
CA CYS A 364 16.95 -3.57 -31.90
C CYS A 364 15.74 -4.39 -31.44
N LEU A 365 15.55 -5.56 -32.03
CA LEU A 365 14.86 -6.61 -31.29
C LEU A 365 15.79 -6.98 -30.15
N CYS A 366 15.46 -6.60 -28.92
CA CYS A 366 15.91 -7.37 -27.78
C CYS A 366 15.19 -8.71 -27.91
N SER A 367 15.78 -9.66 -28.64
CA SER A 367 15.29 -11.03 -28.65
C SER A 367 15.32 -11.50 -27.20
N ALA A 368 14.13 -11.80 -26.69
CA ALA A 368 13.95 -12.51 -25.44
C ALA A 368 14.67 -13.86 -25.52
#